data_AF-A0A261FZ46-F1
#
_entry.id   AF-A0A261FZ46-F1
#
_cell.length_a   1.000
_cell.length_b   1.000
_cell.length_c   1.000
_cell.angle_alpha   90.00
_cell.angle_beta   90.00
_cell.angle_gamma   90.00
#
_symmetry.space_group_name_H-M   'P 1'
#
loop_
_entity.id
_entity.type
_entity.pdbx_description
1 polymer ?
#
loop_
_entity_poly.entity_id
_entity_poly.type
_entity_poly.pdbx_seq_one_letter_code
_entity_poly.pdbx_strand_id
1 'polypeptide(L)'
;MKMRKLFAGIAAAATMLGGLALGVTTANAAPATVITGDQTITFTADDAVNLNGHTLEAYKIGEYVEYTNGTETKYGIQTVKGANNETITEVRRAVNTVVDPDVTDEEDPLSTVLGTNPAGLDIQKAGTSRKFVQELNKSELGTATKPDALNAVAATPPATGYTASITLEAGLWVIYDTTSTNASVPILIGTAPVEQNPTVAFKNASVPPSPSKEIIEGDTNNTVTIGDVVTYQVTGKVPDTSAYTEYSYVFTDNPGTGLTVDPATAGITIAGKPIAEITGASTSLTAVITGDGNTAFTVTLNKEAIESLIESLNLAAGNDLVMTYKATVNEEAPVGGVVNTVTVNNNGAASEEGTVISHYNSFSFNKKWADDTAAAGAKFQLTDKNGNTLTAESNADGVVSFTGLEDGTYTVTETQVATGAQDFRGSFNVTLEYGKKPVFAAVAADTWDLFDPATATMTNVKSITQLPLTGAAGTALFTVIALLVVGAAAMVYAKSRKTAKAMMA
;
A
#
# COMPACT_ATOMS: atom_id res chain seq x y z
N MET A 1 9.31 -7.10 -28.05
CA MET A 1 8.00 -7.57 -28.54
C MET A 1 7.19 -6.36 -28.97
N LYS A 2 6.61 -6.38 -30.18
CA LYS A 2 5.87 -5.26 -30.75
C LYS A 2 4.55 -5.07 -29.99
N MET A 3 4.32 -3.89 -29.42
CA MET A 3 3.04 -3.50 -28.83
C MET A 3 1.94 -3.64 -29.91
N ARG A 4 1.02 -4.58 -29.69
CA ARG A 4 -0.17 -4.75 -30.53
C ARG A 4 -1.15 -3.66 -30.16
N LYS A 5 -1.45 -2.78 -31.12
CA LYS A 5 -2.43 -1.70 -31.00
C LYS A 5 -3.77 -2.27 -30.53
N LEU A 6 -4.21 -1.85 -29.34
CA LEU A 6 -5.32 -2.41 -28.58
C LEU A 6 -6.60 -1.59 -28.79
N PHE A 7 -7.20 -1.61 -29.98
CA PHE A 7 -8.48 -0.94 -30.27
C PHE A 7 -9.39 -1.77 -31.19
N ALA A 8 -9.60 -3.05 -30.87
CA ALA A 8 -10.41 -3.96 -31.69
C ALA A 8 -11.94 -3.82 -31.50
N GLY A 9 -12.42 -3.16 -30.43
CA GLY A 9 -13.87 -3.05 -30.13
C GLY A 9 -14.67 -2.11 -31.04
N ILE A 10 -13.98 -1.39 -31.92
CA ILE A 10 -14.60 -0.41 -32.83
C ILE A 10 -14.97 -1.05 -34.19
N ALA A 11 -14.35 -2.18 -34.55
CA ALA A 11 -14.37 -2.70 -35.91
C ALA A 11 -15.75 -3.20 -36.40
N ALA A 12 -16.64 -3.63 -35.49
CA ALA A 12 -17.96 -4.14 -35.87
C ALA A 12 -18.97 -3.03 -36.22
N ALA A 13 -18.96 -1.91 -35.49
CA ALA A 13 -19.82 -0.77 -35.84
C ALA A 13 -19.27 0.03 -37.05
N ALA A 14 -17.95 -0.03 -37.28
CA ALA A 14 -17.21 0.73 -38.29
C ALA A 14 -17.59 0.40 -39.74
N THR A 15 -17.89 -0.87 -40.02
CA THR A 15 -18.14 -1.36 -41.39
C THR A 15 -19.51 -0.92 -41.92
N MET A 16 -20.48 -0.64 -41.04
CA MET A 16 -21.80 -0.16 -41.45
C MET A 16 -21.91 1.37 -41.48
N LEU A 17 -21.29 2.08 -40.53
CA LEU A 17 -21.35 3.55 -40.48
C LEU A 17 -20.64 4.23 -41.68
N GLY A 18 -19.60 3.60 -42.24
CA GLY A 18 -18.91 4.10 -43.44
C GLY A 18 -19.65 3.86 -44.77
N GLY A 19 -20.72 3.04 -44.79
CA GLY A 19 -21.48 2.66 -45.99
C GLY A 19 -22.92 3.21 -46.04
N LEU A 20 -23.35 3.95 -45.03
CA LEU A 20 -24.69 4.53 -44.94
C LEU A 20 -24.81 5.74 -45.89
N ALA A 21 -25.49 5.55 -47.02
CA ALA A 21 -25.82 6.64 -47.94
C ALA A 21 -26.96 7.51 -47.38
N LEU A 22 -26.59 8.59 -46.69
CA LEU A 22 -27.55 9.55 -46.12
C LEU A 22 -28.01 10.53 -47.21
N GLY A 23 -29.26 10.38 -47.65
CA GLY A 23 -29.88 11.29 -48.61
C GLY A 23 -30.81 12.28 -47.91
N VAL A 24 -30.41 13.55 -47.85
CA VAL A 24 -31.31 14.67 -47.50
C VAL A 24 -31.92 15.20 -48.79
N THR A 25 -33.24 15.13 -48.93
CA THR A 25 -34.16 16.24 -49.30
C THR A 25 -35.54 15.75 -49.81
N THR A 26 -36.57 16.29 -49.14
CA THR A 26 -37.90 16.75 -49.57
C THR A 26 -38.99 15.82 -50.17
N ALA A 27 -40.12 15.84 -49.45
CA ALA A 27 -41.52 15.86 -49.88
C ALA A 27 -42.29 14.56 -50.25
N ASN A 28 -41.67 13.38 -50.31
CA ASN A 28 -42.40 12.09 -50.38
C ASN A 28 -41.52 10.91 -49.93
N ALA A 29 -40.75 11.07 -48.85
CA ALA A 29 -40.00 9.95 -48.30
C ALA A 29 -40.98 8.93 -47.71
N ALA A 30 -40.88 7.67 -48.14
CA ALA A 30 -41.59 6.57 -47.50
C ALA A 30 -41.30 6.56 -45.99
N PRO A 31 -42.28 6.20 -45.14
CA PRO A 31 -42.08 6.16 -43.70
C PRO A 31 -40.89 5.24 -43.38
N ALA A 32 -39.97 5.75 -42.56
CA ALA A 32 -38.84 4.97 -42.07
C ALA A 32 -39.37 3.78 -41.26
N THR A 33 -38.85 2.58 -41.54
CA THR A 33 -39.21 1.37 -40.78
C THR A 33 -38.07 1.03 -39.83
N VAL A 34 -38.35 0.93 -38.53
CA VAL A 34 -37.37 0.54 -37.52
C VAL A 34 -36.98 -0.92 -37.74
N ILE A 35 -35.68 -1.14 -37.81
CA ILE A 35 -35.10 -2.47 -37.93
C ILE A 35 -35.10 -3.12 -36.55
N THR A 36 -35.66 -4.32 -36.46
CA THR A 36 -35.79 -5.10 -35.23
C THR A 36 -35.13 -6.47 -35.39
N GLY A 37 -34.82 -7.12 -34.27
CA GLY A 37 -34.23 -8.46 -34.25
C GLY A 37 -33.08 -8.56 -33.25
N ASP A 38 -33.07 -9.67 -32.52
CA ASP A 38 -32.07 -9.95 -31.50
C ASP A 38 -30.70 -10.24 -32.10
N GLN A 39 -29.67 -9.58 -31.57
CA GLN A 39 -28.28 -9.78 -31.96
C GLN A 39 -27.45 -10.24 -30.76
N THR A 40 -26.52 -11.15 -31.04
CA THR A 40 -25.58 -11.63 -30.03
C THR A 40 -24.35 -10.75 -30.00
N ILE A 41 -24.07 -10.15 -28.85
CA ILE A 41 -22.82 -9.43 -28.58
C ILE A 41 -21.87 -10.40 -27.91
N THR A 42 -20.62 -10.47 -28.38
CA THR A 42 -19.58 -11.30 -27.77
C THR A 42 -18.48 -10.44 -27.15
N PHE A 43 -18.29 -10.60 -25.86
CA PHE A 43 -17.19 -10.02 -25.09
C PHE A 43 -16.00 -10.98 -25.09
N THR A 44 -14.78 -10.46 -25.18
CA THR A 44 -13.55 -11.27 -25.11
C THR A 44 -12.60 -10.76 -24.04
N ALA A 45 -11.93 -11.66 -23.32
CA ALA A 45 -10.87 -11.34 -22.36
C ALA A 45 -9.79 -12.43 -22.33
N ASP A 46 -8.58 -12.09 -21.89
CA ASP A 46 -7.49 -13.08 -21.77
C ASP A 46 -7.70 -14.06 -20.59
N ASP A 47 -8.46 -13.65 -19.57
CA ASP A 47 -8.77 -14.42 -18.37
C ASP A 47 -10.28 -14.42 -18.07
N ALA A 48 -10.81 -15.53 -17.57
CA ALA A 48 -12.21 -15.72 -17.21
C ALA A 48 -12.66 -14.76 -16.09
N VAL A 49 -11.76 -14.40 -15.16
CA VAL A 49 -12.08 -13.49 -14.05
C VAL A 49 -12.50 -12.10 -14.52
N ASN A 50 -12.06 -11.69 -15.72
CA ASN A 50 -12.43 -10.40 -16.31
C ASN A 50 -13.81 -10.41 -16.97
N LEU A 51 -14.49 -11.56 -17.04
CA LEU A 51 -15.82 -11.68 -17.62
C LEU A 51 -16.83 -12.25 -16.62
N ASN A 52 -16.44 -13.15 -15.73
CA ASN A 52 -17.37 -13.81 -14.81
C ASN A 52 -18.02 -12.85 -13.80
N GLY A 53 -19.34 -12.92 -13.68
CA GLY A 53 -20.10 -12.20 -12.66
C GLY A 53 -20.34 -10.72 -12.95
N HIS A 54 -19.89 -10.21 -14.11
CA HIS A 54 -20.11 -8.83 -14.49
C HIS A 54 -21.58 -8.54 -14.80
N THR A 55 -22.15 -7.51 -14.17
CA THR A 55 -23.55 -7.09 -14.34
C THR A 55 -23.63 -5.86 -15.22
N LEU A 56 -24.44 -5.91 -16.28
CA LEU A 56 -24.48 -4.87 -17.31
C LEU A 56 -25.80 -4.12 -17.33
N GLU A 57 -25.73 -2.82 -17.59
CA GLU A 57 -26.88 -1.98 -17.95
C GLU A 57 -26.66 -1.41 -19.36
N ALA A 58 -27.50 -1.81 -20.31
CA ALA A 58 -27.45 -1.40 -21.71
C ALA A 58 -28.54 -0.38 -22.02
N TYR A 59 -28.16 0.78 -22.55
CA TYR A 59 -29.05 1.87 -22.91
C TYR A 59 -29.08 2.04 -24.43
N LYS A 60 -30.26 1.94 -25.03
CA LYS A 60 -30.45 2.13 -26.47
C LYS A 60 -30.47 3.63 -26.75
N ILE A 61 -29.48 4.11 -27.49
CA ILE A 61 -29.38 5.54 -27.84
C ILE A 61 -29.73 5.81 -29.30
N GLY A 62 -29.75 4.77 -30.15
CA GLY A 62 -30.14 4.90 -31.55
C GLY A 62 -30.82 3.66 -32.11
N GLU A 63 -31.70 3.86 -33.07
CA GLU A 63 -32.42 2.85 -33.83
C GLU A 63 -31.98 2.87 -35.28
N TYR A 64 -31.68 1.70 -35.83
CA TYR A 64 -31.46 1.57 -37.26
C TYR A 64 -32.80 1.62 -37.99
N VAL A 65 -32.85 2.40 -39.06
CA VAL A 65 -34.05 2.57 -39.86
C VAL A 65 -33.79 2.26 -41.32
N GLU A 66 -34.78 1.67 -41.98
CA GLU A 66 -34.80 1.40 -43.41
C GLU A 66 -35.76 2.37 -44.11
N TYR A 67 -35.32 2.92 -45.24
CA TYR A 67 -36.10 3.72 -46.16
C TYR A 67 -36.24 2.96 -47.48
N THR A 68 -37.42 2.43 -47.75
CA THR A 68 -37.73 1.76 -49.01
C THR A 68 -38.49 2.69 -49.94
N ASN A 69 -37.91 3.04 -51.08
CA ASN A 69 -38.61 3.76 -52.14
C ASN A 69 -38.59 2.93 -53.42
N GLY A 70 -39.65 2.15 -53.65
CA GLY A 70 -39.77 1.28 -54.82
C GLY A 70 -38.71 0.16 -54.83
N THR A 71 -37.65 0.32 -55.63
CA THR A 71 -36.57 -0.68 -55.83
C THR A 71 -35.29 -0.38 -55.05
N GLU A 72 -35.19 0.77 -54.37
CA GLU A 72 -34.02 1.14 -53.57
C GLU A 72 -34.33 1.10 -52.07
N THR A 73 -33.51 0.37 -51.32
CA THR A 73 -33.46 0.39 -49.86
C THR A 73 -32.26 1.23 -49.42
N LYS A 74 -32.50 2.23 -48.57
CA LYS A 74 -31.45 2.97 -47.86
C LYS A 74 -31.56 2.72 -46.36
N TYR A 75 -30.44 2.80 -45.68
CA TYR A 75 -30.38 2.64 -44.23
C TYR A 75 -30.00 3.97 -43.58
N GLY A 76 -30.45 4.17 -42.35
CA GLY A 76 -30.10 5.31 -41.52
C GLY A 76 -30.10 4.92 -40.05
N ILE A 77 -29.82 5.91 -39.20
CA ILE A 77 -29.98 5.79 -37.76
C ILE A 77 -30.74 7.01 -37.26
N GLN A 78 -31.64 6.78 -36.32
CA GLN A 78 -32.35 7.84 -35.59
C GLN A 78 -32.06 7.69 -34.11
N THR A 79 -32.03 8.81 -33.40
CA THR A 79 -31.80 8.84 -31.96
C THR A 79 -33.07 8.40 -31.23
N VAL A 80 -32.91 7.56 -30.20
CA VAL A 80 -34.03 7.17 -29.35
C VAL A 80 -34.49 8.41 -28.57
N LYS A 81 -35.81 8.67 -28.55
CA LYS A 81 -36.37 9.83 -27.83
C LYS A 81 -36.43 9.61 -26.31
N GLY A 82 -36.78 8.41 -25.85
CA GLY A 82 -37.06 8.16 -24.42
C GLY A 82 -38.45 8.68 -24.00
N ALA A 83 -38.83 8.50 -22.73
CA ALA A 83 -40.20 8.71 -22.26
C ALA A 83 -40.66 10.18 -22.33
N ASN A 84 -39.72 11.15 -22.35
CA ASN A 84 -39.97 12.59 -22.44
C ASN A 84 -38.88 13.33 -23.25
N ASN A 85 -38.37 12.73 -24.33
CA ASN A 85 -37.23 13.27 -25.08
C ASN A 85 -35.89 13.34 -24.30
N GLU A 86 -35.80 12.72 -23.12
CA GLU A 86 -34.59 12.71 -22.25
C GLU A 86 -33.35 12.20 -22.99
N THR A 87 -33.46 11.05 -23.64
CA THR A 87 -32.34 10.39 -24.32
C THR A 87 -31.86 11.21 -25.51
N ILE A 88 -32.78 11.76 -26.31
CA ILE A 88 -32.41 12.57 -27.49
C ILE A 88 -31.79 13.91 -27.08
N THR A 89 -32.27 14.53 -25.99
CA THR A 89 -31.68 15.76 -25.44
C THR A 89 -30.26 15.50 -24.93
N GLU A 90 -30.06 14.39 -24.20
CA GLU A 90 -28.75 14.04 -23.66
C GLU A 90 -27.75 13.66 -24.77
N VAL A 91 -28.17 12.85 -25.74
CA VAL A 91 -27.33 12.51 -26.90
C VAL A 91 -26.97 13.77 -27.69
N ARG A 92 -27.92 14.70 -27.91
CA ARG A 92 -27.63 15.98 -28.56
C ARG A 92 -26.58 16.79 -27.79
N ARG A 93 -26.71 16.89 -26.47
CA ARG A 93 -25.76 17.59 -25.62
C ARG A 93 -24.35 17.01 -25.77
N ALA A 94 -24.21 15.70 -25.57
CA ALA A 94 -22.92 15.02 -25.67
C ALA A 94 -22.31 15.14 -27.08
N VAL A 95 -23.13 15.04 -28.12
CA VAL A 95 -22.72 15.24 -29.50
C VAL A 95 -22.19 16.66 -29.74
N ASN A 96 -22.94 17.68 -29.31
CA ASN A 96 -22.55 19.08 -29.49
C ASN A 96 -21.26 19.41 -28.73
N THR A 97 -21.06 18.84 -27.54
CA THR A 97 -19.83 19.00 -26.78
C THR A 97 -18.61 18.37 -27.47
N VAL A 98 -18.77 17.21 -28.10
CA VAL A 98 -17.63 16.43 -28.63
C VAL A 98 -17.27 16.78 -30.07
N VAL A 99 -18.27 17.08 -30.90
CA VAL A 99 -18.12 17.21 -32.35
C VAL A 99 -18.39 18.63 -32.86
N ASP A 100 -19.06 19.47 -32.07
CA ASP A 100 -19.50 20.82 -32.42
C ASP A 100 -20.19 20.95 -33.81
N PRO A 101 -21.19 20.12 -34.12
CA PRO A 101 -21.95 20.19 -35.37
C PRO A 101 -23.08 21.24 -35.36
N ASP A 102 -23.30 21.92 -34.21
CA ASP A 102 -24.43 22.82 -33.95
C ASP A 102 -25.82 22.18 -34.19
N VAL A 103 -26.04 20.95 -33.69
CA VAL A 103 -27.35 20.27 -33.85
C VAL A 103 -28.41 21.00 -33.02
N THR A 104 -29.51 21.38 -33.69
CA THR A 104 -30.65 22.07 -33.09
C THR A 104 -31.71 21.12 -32.51
N ASP A 105 -32.71 21.66 -31.79
CA ASP A 105 -33.80 20.88 -31.22
C ASP A 105 -34.74 20.24 -32.27
N GLU A 106 -34.76 20.80 -33.49
CA GLU A 106 -35.57 20.29 -34.60
C GLU A 106 -34.89 19.13 -35.34
N GLU A 107 -33.62 18.87 -35.06
CA GLU A 107 -32.79 17.89 -35.73
C GLU A 107 -32.54 16.64 -34.86
N ASP A 108 -32.38 15.50 -35.53
CA ASP A 108 -31.97 14.26 -34.88
C ASP A 108 -30.44 14.22 -34.74
N PRO A 109 -29.88 14.15 -33.51
CA PRO A 109 -28.45 14.34 -33.30
C PRO A 109 -27.57 13.25 -33.92
N LEU A 110 -27.96 11.97 -33.85
CA LEU A 110 -27.18 10.91 -34.48
C LEU A 110 -27.29 10.97 -36.00
N SER A 111 -28.49 11.20 -36.55
CA SER A 111 -28.68 11.33 -38.01
C SER A 111 -27.91 12.54 -38.55
N THR A 112 -27.98 13.68 -37.88
CA THR A 112 -27.31 14.92 -38.32
C THR A 112 -25.81 14.75 -38.31
N VAL A 113 -25.22 14.25 -37.22
CA VAL A 113 -23.76 14.14 -37.14
C VAL A 113 -23.19 13.10 -38.08
N LEU A 114 -23.86 11.96 -38.24
CA LEU A 114 -23.42 10.98 -39.23
C LEU A 114 -23.62 11.48 -40.67
N GLY A 115 -24.57 12.39 -40.90
CA GLY A 115 -24.85 13.00 -42.20
C GLY A 115 -23.92 14.14 -42.59
N THR A 116 -23.60 15.04 -41.67
CA THR A 116 -22.80 16.25 -41.94
C THR A 116 -21.31 16.01 -41.72
N ASN A 117 -20.96 15.11 -40.80
CA ASN A 117 -19.60 14.80 -40.43
C ASN A 117 -19.47 13.31 -40.07
N PRO A 118 -19.50 12.39 -41.07
CA PRO A 118 -19.31 10.96 -40.82
C PRO A 118 -17.96 10.65 -40.13
N ALA A 119 -16.99 11.58 -40.21
CA ALA A 119 -15.72 11.53 -39.49
C ALA A 119 -15.78 12.06 -38.04
N GLY A 120 -16.87 12.72 -37.65
CA GLY A 120 -17.08 13.44 -36.39
C GLY A 120 -17.53 12.54 -35.24
N LEU A 121 -18.45 11.61 -35.50
CA LEU A 121 -18.67 10.42 -34.68
C LEU A 121 -17.99 9.22 -35.33
N ASP A 122 -16.79 9.43 -35.87
CA ASP A 122 -15.99 8.31 -36.35
C ASP A 122 -15.58 7.45 -35.16
N ILE A 123 -16.37 6.43 -34.93
CA ILE A 123 -16.04 5.34 -34.03
C ILE A 123 -14.64 4.78 -34.37
N GLN A 124 -14.16 4.87 -35.63
CA GLN A 124 -12.83 4.45 -36.09
C GLN A 124 -11.68 5.37 -35.69
N LYS A 125 -11.95 6.62 -35.30
CA LYS A 125 -10.93 7.55 -34.82
C LYS A 125 -10.74 7.39 -33.32
N ALA A 126 -9.57 6.90 -32.92
CA ALA A 126 -9.20 6.72 -31.53
C ALA A 126 -9.39 8.04 -30.74
N GLY A 127 -10.35 8.05 -29.81
CA GLY A 127 -10.60 9.14 -28.86
C GLY A 127 -12.02 9.73 -28.90
N THR A 128 -12.66 9.83 -30.06
CA THR A 128 -13.93 10.59 -30.17
C THR A 128 -15.14 9.82 -29.65
N SER A 129 -15.27 8.53 -29.98
CA SER A 129 -16.33 7.66 -29.41
C SER A 129 -16.23 7.51 -27.90
N ARG A 130 -15.00 7.48 -27.37
CA ARG A 130 -14.74 7.46 -25.92
C ARG A 130 -15.19 8.76 -25.25
N LYS A 131 -14.83 9.91 -25.83
CA LYS A 131 -15.28 11.22 -25.34
C LYS A 131 -16.79 11.34 -25.39
N PHE A 132 -17.43 10.90 -26.48
CA PHE A 132 -18.89 10.88 -26.59
C PHE A 132 -19.54 10.10 -25.46
N VAL A 133 -19.08 8.87 -25.19
CA VAL A 133 -19.65 8.06 -24.09
C VAL A 133 -19.37 8.66 -22.71
N GLN A 134 -18.22 9.33 -22.52
CA GLN A 134 -17.89 10.03 -21.27
C GLN A 134 -18.74 11.27 -21.05
N GLU A 135 -19.10 11.96 -22.12
CA GLU A 135 -20.02 13.09 -22.04
C GLU A 135 -21.43 12.62 -21.72
N LEU A 136 -21.86 11.39 -22.04
CA LEU A 136 -23.22 10.95 -21.73
C LEU A 136 -23.46 10.83 -20.21
N ASN A 137 -24.49 11.52 -19.73
CA ASN A 137 -25.03 11.35 -18.39
C ASN A 137 -25.97 10.14 -18.35
N LYS A 138 -25.50 9.05 -17.71
CA LYS A 138 -26.24 7.79 -17.57
C LYS A 138 -27.65 7.96 -17.00
N SER A 139 -27.89 8.92 -16.09
CA SER A 139 -29.22 9.14 -15.50
C SER A 139 -30.26 9.65 -16.49
N GLU A 140 -29.82 10.23 -17.61
CA GLU A 140 -30.68 10.84 -18.64
C GLU A 140 -30.91 9.91 -19.85
N LEU A 141 -30.33 8.70 -19.86
CA LEU A 141 -30.44 7.75 -20.97
C LEU A 141 -31.71 6.88 -20.93
N GLY A 142 -32.64 7.17 -20.02
CA GLY A 142 -33.91 6.45 -19.89
C GLY A 142 -33.77 5.08 -19.22
N THR A 143 -34.56 4.09 -19.66
CA THR A 143 -34.61 2.76 -19.03
C THR A 143 -33.55 1.82 -19.60
N ALA A 144 -32.74 1.23 -18.71
CA ALA A 144 -31.74 0.23 -19.08
C ALA A 144 -32.37 -1.13 -19.38
N THR A 145 -31.86 -1.79 -20.43
CA THR A 145 -31.96 -3.24 -20.58
C THR A 145 -30.90 -3.90 -19.70
N LYS A 146 -31.28 -4.92 -18.93
CA LYS A 146 -30.40 -5.63 -17.98
C LYS A 146 -30.23 -7.09 -18.41
N PRO A 147 -29.18 -7.41 -19.19
CA PRO A 147 -28.85 -8.80 -19.49
C PRO A 147 -28.49 -9.58 -18.22
N ASP A 148 -28.51 -10.91 -18.32
CA ASP A 148 -27.94 -11.78 -17.29
C ASP A 148 -26.46 -11.46 -17.07
N ALA A 149 -25.97 -11.73 -15.86
CA ALA A 149 -24.56 -11.58 -15.53
C ALA A 149 -23.69 -12.40 -16.50
N LEU A 150 -22.56 -11.82 -16.90
CA LEU A 150 -21.64 -12.46 -17.83
C LEU A 150 -21.08 -13.76 -17.24
N ASN A 151 -21.03 -14.79 -18.09
CA ASN A 151 -20.45 -16.10 -17.76
C ASN A 151 -19.41 -16.45 -18.82
N ALA A 152 -18.16 -16.57 -18.39
CA ALA A 152 -17.02 -16.81 -19.25
C ALA A 152 -16.98 -18.26 -19.74
N VAL A 153 -16.74 -18.41 -21.04
CA VAL A 153 -16.54 -19.68 -21.74
C VAL A 153 -15.20 -19.61 -22.46
N ALA A 154 -14.39 -20.66 -22.38
CA ALA A 154 -13.11 -20.72 -23.09
C ALA A 154 -13.33 -20.49 -24.60
N ALA A 155 -12.53 -19.62 -25.20
CA ALA A 155 -12.62 -19.33 -26.62
C ALA A 155 -12.34 -20.59 -27.46
N THR A 156 -13.07 -20.76 -28.57
CA THR A 156 -12.88 -21.92 -29.45
C THR A 156 -11.59 -21.76 -30.27
N PRO A 157 -10.74 -22.80 -30.39
CA PRO A 157 -9.52 -22.73 -31.21
C PRO A 157 -9.81 -22.27 -32.65
N PRO A 158 -8.92 -21.46 -33.25
CA PRO A 158 -7.55 -21.17 -32.85
C PRO A 158 -7.40 -19.97 -31.87
N ALA A 159 -8.49 -19.40 -31.37
CA ALA A 159 -8.42 -18.28 -30.43
C ALA A 159 -7.96 -18.73 -29.04
N THR A 160 -7.15 -17.91 -28.37
CA THR A 160 -6.76 -18.05 -26.96
C THR A 160 -7.52 -17.03 -26.13
N GLY A 161 -7.97 -17.41 -24.92
CA GLY A 161 -8.70 -16.54 -24.00
C GLY A 161 -10.10 -17.04 -23.70
N TYR A 162 -10.97 -16.14 -23.25
CA TYR A 162 -12.35 -16.40 -22.84
C TYR A 162 -13.32 -15.45 -23.53
N THR A 163 -14.55 -15.92 -23.65
CA THR A 163 -15.67 -15.17 -24.24
C THR A 163 -16.90 -15.22 -23.35
N ALA A 164 -17.73 -14.18 -23.37
CA ALA A 164 -19.06 -14.17 -22.77
C ALA A 164 -20.02 -13.45 -23.72
N SER A 165 -21.30 -13.76 -23.70
CA SER A 165 -22.26 -13.18 -24.65
C SER A 165 -23.53 -12.69 -23.98
N ILE A 166 -24.09 -11.62 -24.55
CA ILE A 166 -25.43 -11.12 -24.22
C ILE A 166 -26.22 -10.95 -25.52
N THR A 167 -27.54 -10.82 -25.38
CA THR A 167 -28.44 -10.56 -26.51
C THR A 167 -29.12 -9.21 -26.31
N LEU A 168 -29.06 -8.36 -27.33
CA LEU A 168 -29.78 -7.08 -27.39
C LEU A 168 -30.48 -6.95 -28.75
N GLU A 169 -31.59 -6.23 -28.78
CA GLU A 169 -32.25 -5.89 -30.04
C GLU A 169 -31.38 -5.00 -30.92
N ALA A 170 -31.67 -4.99 -32.22
CA ALA A 170 -31.02 -4.11 -33.17
C ALA A 170 -31.09 -2.63 -32.78
N GLY A 171 -29.92 -1.98 -32.75
CA GLY A 171 -29.74 -0.57 -32.43
C GLY A 171 -28.29 -0.18 -32.09
N LEU A 172 -28.10 1.09 -31.77
CA LEU A 172 -26.88 1.63 -31.18
C LEU A 172 -27.06 1.72 -29.66
N TRP A 173 -26.14 1.11 -28.93
CA TRP A 173 -26.22 0.91 -27.48
C TRP A 173 -24.97 1.45 -26.77
N VAL A 174 -25.18 1.97 -25.56
CA VAL A 174 -24.12 2.21 -24.59
C VAL A 174 -24.30 1.22 -23.44
N ILE A 175 -23.27 0.43 -23.17
CA ILE A 175 -23.27 -0.58 -22.11
C ILE A 175 -22.37 -0.10 -20.98
N TYR A 176 -22.94 0.03 -19.80
CA TYR A 176 -22.23 0.28 -18.56
C TYR A 176 -22.09 -1.02 -17.78
N ASP A 177 -20.87 -1.32 -17.36
CA ASP A 177 -20.62 -2.33 -16.36
C ASP A 177 -20.89 -1.73 -14.97
N THR A 178 -21.74 -2.41 -14.21
CA THR A 178 -22.27 -1.91 -12.93
C THR A 178 -21.78 -2.71 -11.74
N THR A 179 -20.80 -3.60 -11.95
CA THR A 179 -20.15 -4.27 -10.83
C THR A 179 -19.49 -3.27 -9.90
N SER A 180 -19.52 -3.57 -8.60
CA SER A 180 -18.88 -2.74 -7.58
C SER A 180 -17.35 -2.78 -7.64
N THR A 181 -16.77 -3.77 -8.32
CA THR A 181 -15.33 -3.98 -8.43
C THR A 181 -14.93 -4.37 -9.84
N ASN A 182 -13.81 -3.82 -10.32
CA ASN A 182 -13.18 -4.17 -11.58
C ASN A 182 -14.06 -3.86 -12.81
N ALA A 183 -14.99 -2.91 -12.69
CA ALA A 183 -15.92 -2.56 -13.74
C ALA A 183 -15.18 -2.18 -15.04
N SER A 184 -15.68 -2.69 -16.16
CA SER A 184 -15.15 -2.32 -17.46
C SER A 184 -15.47 -0.88 -17.83
N VAL A 185 -14.63 -0.33 -18.71
CA VAL A 185 -14.89 0.98 -19.31
C VAL A 185 -16.18 0.91 -20.15
N PRO A 186 -17.04 1.95 -20.12
CA PRO A 186 -18.28 1.95 -20.90
C PRO A 186 -18.06 1.62 -22.39
N ILE A 187 -18.97 0.85 -22.96
CA ILE A 187 -18.87 0.29 -24.31
C ILE A 187 -19.96 0.91 -25.21
N LEU A 188 -19.56 1.54 -26.32
CA LEU A 188 -20.46 1.92 -27.40
C LEU A 188 -20.47 0.81 -28.46
N ILE A 189 -21.66 0.27 -28.78
CA ILE A 189 -21.78 -0.88 -29.69
C ILE A 189 -23.03 -0.78 -30.58
N GLY A 190 -22.86 -1.10 -31.86
CA GLY A 190 -23.96 -1.26 -32.81
C GLY A 190 -24.33 -2.73 -33.00
N THR A 191 -25.62 -3.02 -33.12
CA THR A 191 -26.19 -4.38 -33.24
C THR A 191 -27.04 -4.53 -34.50
N ALA A 192 -26.50 -4.22 -35.68
CA ALA A 192 -27.30 -4.30 -36.92
C ALA A 192 -27.56 -5.76 -37.35
N PRO A 193 -28.74 -6.09 -37.91
CA PRO A 193 -29.10 -7.47 -38.27
C PRO A 193 -28.51 -7.98 -39.58
N VAL A 194 -27.73 -7.18 -40.30
CA VAL A 194 -27.13 -7.57 -41.59
C VAL A 194 -25.61 -7.64 -41.43
N GLU A 195 -25.16 -8.87 -41.15
CA GLU A 195 -23.78 -9.36 -41.17
C GLU A 195 -22.82 -8.92 -40.02
N GLN A 196 -22.66 -9.88 -39.09
CA GLN A 196 -21.64 -10.07 -38.04
C GLN A 196 -22.07 -9.71 -36.61
N ASN A 197 -22.16 -10.75 -35.77
CA ASN A 197 -22.25 -10.63 -34.31
C ASN A 197 -21.07 -9.76 -33.82
N PRO A 198 -21.32 -8.60 -33.19
CA PRO A 198 -20.24 -7.72 -32.81
C PRO A 198 -19.41 -8.37 -31.69
N THR A 199 -18.08 -8.34 -31.88
CA THR A 199 -17.12 -8.80 -30.88
C THR A 199 -16.38 -7.60 -30.29
N VAL A 200 -16.36 -7.50 -28.97
CA VAL A 200 -15.73 -6.39 -28.25
C VAL A 200 -14.83 -6.91 -27.14
N ALA A 201 -13.64 -6.33 -27.01
CA ALA A 201 -12.76 -6.63 -25.89
C ALA A 201 -13.34 -6.01 -24.61
N PHE A 202 -13.59 -6.83 -23.59
CA PHE A 202 -14.02 -6.36 -22.28
C PHE A 202 -12.78 -5.88 -21.53
N LYS A 203 -12.71 -4.57 -21.26
CA LYS A 203 -11.51 -3.92 -20.72
C LYS A 203 -11.78 -3.44 -19.31
N ASN A 204 -11.22 -4.17 -18.36
CA ASN A 204 -11.34 -3.87 -16.93
C ASN A 204 -10.11 -3.09 -16.44
N ALA A 205 -10.16 -2.65 -15.19
CA ALA A 205 -8.99 -2.08 -14.54
C ALA A 205 -7.87 -3.13 -14.49
N SER A 206 -6.65 -2.75 -14.82
CA SER A 206 -5.52 -3.66 -14.70
C SER A 206 -5.22 -3.90 -13.23
N VAL A 207 -5.03 -5.16 -12.86
CA VAL A 207 -4.43 -5.54 -11.57
C VAL A 207 -3.10 -4.80 -11.44
N PRO A 208 -2.95 -3.92 -10.43
CA PRO A 208 -1.71 -3.19 -10.23
C PRO A 208 -0.61 -4.15 -9.74
N PRO A 209 0.68 -3.86 -9.99
CA PRO A 209 1.77 -4.61 -9.37
C PRO A 209 1.69 -4.49 -7.84
N SER A 210 2.29 -5.45 -7.12
CA SER A 210 2.48 -5.32 -5.68
C SER A 210 3.13 -3.97 -5.36
N PRO A 211 2.58 -3.19 -4.41
CA PRO A 211 3.21 -1.96 -3.96
C PRO A 211 4.55 -2.27 -3.28
N SER A 212 5.55 -1.39 -3.45
CA SER A 212 6.72 -1.43 -2.55
C SER A 212 6.35 -0.85 -1.20
N LYS A 213 6.91 -1.40 -0.12
CA LYS A 213 6.77 -0.85 1.23
C LYS A 213 8.11 -0.87 1.93
N GLU A 214 8.50 0.27 2.48
CA GLU A 214 9.81 0.49 3.09
C GLU A 214 9.65 1.34 4.35
N ILE A 215 10.60 1.22 5.28
CA ILE A 215 10.79 2.19 6.36
C ILE A 215 11.87 3.15 5.88
N ILE A 216 11.54 4.44 5.86
CA ILE A 216 12.46 5.49 5.36
C ILE A 216 13.08 6.32 6.49
N GLU A 217 12.50 6.27 7.69
CA GLU A 217 13.02 6.92 8.90
C GLU A 217 12.59 6.12 10.14
N GLY A 218 13.39 6.19 11.20
CA GLY A 218 13.05 5.61 12.51
C GLY A 218 13.47 4.16 12.69
N ASP A 219 14.27 3.61 11.77
CA ASP A 219 14.99 2.35 11.98
C ASP A 219 16.50 2.52 11.75
N THR A 220 17.29 1.60 12.32
CA THR A 220 18.73 1.50 12.09
C THR A 220 19.04 0.10 11.58
N ASN A 221 19.54 -0.02 10.35
CA ASN A 221 19.87 -1.31 9.72
C ASN A 221 18.71 -2.33 9.78
N ASN A 222 17.48 -1.89 9.49
CA ASN A 222 16.26 -2.71 9.56
C ASN A 222 15.99 -3.26 10.98
N THR A 223 16.38 -2.51 11.99
CA THR A 223 16.03 -2.80 13.38
C THR A 223 15.44 -1.59 14.08
N VAL A 224 14.57 -1.84 15.05
CA VAL A 224 13.84 -0.82 15.79
C VAL A 224 13.90 -1.07 17.29
N THR A 225 13.74 0.00 18.06
CA THR A 225 13.55 -0.01 19.51
C THR A 225 12.08 0.14 19.87
N ILE A 226 11.63 -0.48 20.97
CA ILE A 226 10.29 -0.21 21.51
C ILE A 226 10.19 1.27 21.87
N GLY A 227 9.11 1.92 21.40
CA GLY A 227 8.87 3.35 21.53
C GLY A 227 9.30 4.17 20.31
N ASP A 228 10.05 3.59 19.36
CA ASP A 228 10.45 4.30 18.15
C ASP A 228 9.24 4.65 17.29
N VAL A 229 9.32 5.81 16.64
CA VAL A 229 8.37 6.22 15.61
C VAL A 229 9.01 5.97 14.26
N VAL A 230 8.47 5.02 13.50
CA VAL A 230 8.90 4.69 12.14
C VAL A 230 8.06 5.42 11.11
N THR A 231 8.68 5.91 10.05
CA THR A 231 7.99 6.47 8.88
C THR A 231 7.98 5.43 7.76
N TYR A 232 6.79 4.95 7.40
CA TYR A 232 6.59 4.06 6.27
C TYR A 232 6.43 4.84 4.97
N GLN A 233 6.99 4.29 3.90
CA GLN A 233 6.77 4.70 2.52
C GLN A 233 6.14 3.54 1.75
N VAL A 234 4.97 3.78 1.15
CA VAL A 234 4.29 2.84 0.26
C VAL A 234 4.28 3.41 -1.15
N THR A 235 4.81 2.66 -2.11
CA THR A 235 4.92 3.10 -3.51
C THR A 235 4.00 2.27 -4.39
N GLY A 236 2.90 2.91 -4.82
CA GLY A 236 2.02 2.42 -5.88
C GLY A 236 2.31 3.09 -7.22
N LYS A 237 1.42 2.94 -8.19
CA LYS A 237 1.52 3.60 -9.51
C LYS A 237 0.34 4.54 -9.74
N VAL A 238 0.60 5.69 -10.34
CA VAL A 238 -0.46 6.61 -10.78
C VAL A 238 -1.34 5.87 -11.81
N PRO A 239 -2.65 5.68 -11.56
CA PRO A 239 -3.52 4.97 -12.47
C PRO A 239 -3.88 5.82 -13.70
N ASP A 240 -4.23 5.15 -14.80
CA ASP A 240 -4.88 5.79 -15.95
C ASP A 240 -6.40 5.84 -15.71
N THR A 241 -6.89 7.01 -15.31
CA THR A 241 -8.31 7.27 -15.03
C THR A 241 -9.08 7.72 -16.28
N SER A 242 -8.39 7.96 -17.40
CA SER A 242 -8.93 8.67 -18.57
C SER A 242 -10.13 7.98 -19.21
N ALA A 243 -10.33 6.69 -18.93
CA ALA A 243 -11.41 5.89 -19.48
C ALA A 243 -12.68 5.85 -18.62
N TYR A 244 -12.66 6.43 -17.42
CA TYR A 244 -13.71 6.29 -16.41
C TYR A 244 -14.34 7.63 -16.03
N THR A 245 -15.64 7.63 -15.72
CA THR A 245 -16.35 8.80 -15.16
C THR A 245 -16.11 8.91 -13.65
N GLU A 246 -16.16 7.78 -12.94
CA GLU A 246 -15.81 7.64 -11.53
C GLU A 246 -14.60 6.71 -11.39
N TYR A 247 -13.76 6.95 -10.37
CA TYR A 247 -12.58 6.13 -10.13
C TYR A 247 -12.30 6.05 -8.64
N SER A 248 -11.86 4.87 -8.17
CA SER A 248 -11.39 4.68 -6.80
C SER A 248 -10.03 3.98 -6.80
N TYR A 249 -9.03 4.60 -6.17
CA TYR A 249 -7.71 4.03 -5.96
C TYR A 249 -7.42 3.99 -4.46
N VAL A 250 -7.20 2.81 -3.90
CA VAL A 250 -7.18 2.60 -2.44
C VAL A 250 -5.91 1.91 -2.00
N PHE A 251 -5.15 2.54 -1.11
CA PHE A 251 -4.13 1.84 -0.31
C PHE A 251 -4.83 1.22 0.90
N THR A 252 -4.64 -0.06 1.15
CA THR A 252 -5.15 -0.75 2.35
C THR A 252 -3.97 -1.30 3.12
N ASP A 253 -3.75 -0.78 4.32
CA ASP A 253 -2.58 -1.04 5.13
C ASP A 253 -2.95 -1.80 6.40
N ASN A 254 -2.20 -2.86 6.71
CA ASN A 254 -2.45 -3.80 7.80
C ASN A 254 -1.24 -3.81 8.75
N PRO A 255 -1.22 -2.94 9.78
CA PRO A 255 -0.17 -2.93 10.79
C PRO A 255 -0.15 -4.27 11.53
N GLY A 256 1.02 -4.92 11.58
CA GLY A 256 1.22 -6.15 12.36
C GLY A 256 1.33 -5.90 13.86
N THR A 257 1.35 -6.99 14.63
CA THR A 257 1.56 -6.95 16.08
C THR A 257 2.84 -6.19 16.43
N GLY A 258 2.75 -5.30 17.43
CA GLY A 258 3.85 -4.42 17.81
C GLY A 258 3.84 -3.03 17.19
N LEU A 259 2.90 -2.71 16.31
CA LEU A 259 2.76 -1.39 15.71
C LEU A 259 1.51 -0.69 16.20
N THR A 260 1.60 0.60 16.47
CA THR A 260 0.47 1.47 16.76
C THR A 260 0.40 2.60 15.75
N VAL A 261 -0.75 2.77 15.10
CA VAL A 261 -1.00 3.90 14.19
C VAL A 261 -2.05 4.80 14.84
N ASP A 262 -1.64 5.99 15.24
CA ASP A 262 -2.51 6.99 15.86
C ASP A 262 -2.89 8.07 14.84
N PRO A 263 -4.18 8.31 14.55
CA PRO A 263 -4.61 9.37 13.61
C PRO A 263 -4.05 10.76 13.94
N ALA A 264 -3.79 11.06 15.22
CA ALA A 264 -3.27 12.36 15.63
C ALA A 264 -1.80 12.59 15.22
N THR A 265 -1.02 11.52 15.02
CA THR A 265 0.43 11.59 14.78
C THR A 265 0.87 10.90 13.50
N ALA A 266 0.02 10.08 12.88
CA ALA A 266 0.33 9.30 11.68
C ALA A 266 0.75 10.17 10.49
N GLY A 267 0.26 11.41 10.38
CA GLY A 267 0.74 12.38 9.39
C GLY A 267 0.69 11.88 7.95
N ILE A 268 -0.43 11.27 7.54
CA ILE A 268 -0.57 10.63 6.22
C ILE A 268 -0.40 11.66 5.09
N THR A 269 0.49 11.36 4.14
CA THR A 269 0.68 12.14 2.91
C THR A 269 0.55 11.28 1.65
N ILE A 270 0.18 11.92 0.54
CA ILE A 270 0.16 11.34 -0.80
C ILE A 270 0.93 12.28 -1.73
N ALA A 271 1.92 11.72 -2.43
CA ALA A 271 2.88 12.46 -3.25
C ALA A 271 3.49 13.67 -2.50
N GLY A 272 3.76 13.49 -1.20
CA GLY A 272 4.31 14.51 -0.31
C GLY A 272 3.32 15.59 0.17
N LYS A 273 2.05 15.53 -0.22
CA LYS A 273 0.99 16.45 0.24
C LYS A 273 0.17 15.82 1.37
N PRO A 274 -0.12 16.53 2.46
CA PRO A 274 -1.03 16.04 3.50
C PRO A 274 -2.39 15.66 2.90
N ILE A 275 -2.94 14.51 3.32
CA ILE A 275 -4.20 14.01 2.75
C ILE A 275 -5.36 15.02 2.84
N ALA A 276 -5.41 15.80 3.93
CA ALA A 276 -6.45 16.81 4.15
C ALA A 276 -6.41 17.97 3.14
N GLU A 277 -5.31 18.14 2.41
CA GLU A 277 -5.15 19.19 1.38
C GLU A 277 -5.50 18.69 -0.02
N ILE A 278 -5.87 17.41 -0.17
CA ILE A 278 -6.17 16.80 -1.47
C ILE A 278 -7.69 16.60 -1.57
N THR A 279 -8.36 17.44 -2.34
CA THR A 279 -9.80 17.27 -2.63
C THR A 279 -10.05 15.90 -3.24
N GLY A 280 -11.04 15.18 -2.70
CA GLY A 280 -11.39 13.83 -3.16
C GLY A 280 -10.53 12.70 -2.57
N ALA A 281 -9.58 13.02 -1.69
CA ALA A 281 -8.88 12.02 -0.88
C ALA A 281 -9.55 11.82 0.48
N SER A 282 -9.48 10.61 1.04
CA SER A 282 -10.01 10.29 2.36
C SER A 282 -9.26 9.14 3.03
N THR A 283 -9.37 9.03 4.35
CA THR A 283 -8.80 7.92 5.14
C THR A 283 -9.84 7.33 6.08
N SER A 284 -9.80 6.02 6.31
CA SER A 284 -10.63 5.34 7.32
C SER A 284 -10.02 5.39 8.73
N LEU A 285 -8.77 5.86 8.87
CA LEU A 285 -8.07 5.98 10.15
C LEU A 285 -8.71 7.07 11.01
N THR A 286 -9.68 6.66 11.83
CA THR A 286 -10.48 7.55 12.70
C THR A 286 -10.26 7.32 14.19
N ALA A 287 -9.60 6.21 14.54
CA ALA A 287 -9.22 5.85 15.90
C ALA A 287 -7.83 5.21 15.87
N VAL A 288 -7.20 5.14 17.04
CA VAL A 288 -5.91 4.46 17.22
C VAL A 288 -6.06 2.98 16.84
N ILE A 289 -5.17 2.49 15.98
CA ILE A 289 -5.06 1.08 15.64
C ILE A 289 -3.83 0.52 16.36
N THR A 290 -4.06 -0.46 17.23
CA THR A 290 -3.00 -1.37 17.69
C THR A 290 -2.99 -2.56 16.74
N GLY A 291 -1.88 -2.73 16.01
CA GLY A 291 -1.75 -3.69 14.93
C GLY A 291 -1.87 -5.13 15.41
N ASP A 292 -2.56 -5.93 14.62
CA ASP A 292 -2.77 -7.37 14.80
C ASP A 292 -2.57 -8.14 13.48
N GLY A 293 -2.13 -7.44 12.42
CA GLY A 293 -1.98 -7.96 11.06
C GLY A 293 -3.29 -8.06 10.26
N ASN A 294 -4.45 -7.78 10.85
CA ASN A 294 -5.76 -7.98 10.24
C ASN A 294 -6.59 -6.69 10.20
N THR A 295 -6.52 -5.87 11.24
CA THR A 295 -7.19 -4.58 11.36
C THR A 295 -6.50 -3.58 10.45
N ALA A 296 -7.18 -3.20 9.36
CA ALA A 296 -6.63 -2.31 8.36
C ALA A 296 -7.11 -0.86 8.53
N PHE A 297 -6.33 0.08 8.00
CA PHE A 297 -6.86 1.37 7.57
C PHE A 297 -6.67 1.53 6.06
N THR A 298 -7.52 2.37 5.45
CA THR A 298 -7.48 2.63 4.02
C THR A 298 -7.24 4.11 3.74
N VAL A 299 -6.48 4.41 2.69
CA VAL A 299 -6.39 5.74 2.09
C VAL A 299 -6.94 5.66 0.67
N THR A 300 -8.03 6.38 0.42
CA THR A 300 -8.76 6.35 -0.84
C THR A 300 -8.59 7.65 -1.60
N LEU A 301 -8.25 7.55 -2.88
CA LEU A 301 -8.20 8.66 -3.84
C LEU A 301 -9.30 8.44 -4.87
N ASN A 302 -10.20 9.41 -5.00
CA ASN A 302 -11.13 9.41 -6.12
C ASN A 302 -10.46 9.94 -7.41
N LYS A 303 -11.22 9.99 -8.50
CA LYS A 303 -10.75 10.53 -9.78
C LYS A 303 -10.21 11.97 -9.66
N GLU A 304 -10.94 12.86 -9.00
CA GLU A 304 -10.57 14.28 -8.83
C GLU A 304 -9.23 14.42 -8.10
N ALA A 305 -9.01 13.64 -7.04
CA ALA A 305 -7.75 13.62 -6.30
C ALA A 305 -6.58 13.23 -7.21
N ILE A 306 -6.76 12.18 -8.01
CA ILE A 306 -5.72 11.67 -8.93
C ILE A 306 -5.42 12.72 -10.00
N GLU A 307 -6.44 13.31 -10.63
CA GLU A 307 -6.28 14.32 -11.67
C GLU A 307 -5.63 15.61 -11.13
N SER A 308 -6.03 16.06 -9.94
CA SER A 308 -5.41 17.20 -9.26
C SER A 308 -3.95 16.94 -8.91
N LEU A 309 -3.58 15.71 -8.55
CA LEU A 309 -2.18 15.34 -8.31
C LEU A 309 -1.37 15.29 -9.62
N ILE A 310 -1.94 14.71 -10.67
CA ILE A 310 -1.36 14.68 -12.03
C ILE A 310 -1.05 16.10 -12.51
N GLU A 311 -2.02 17.01 -12.39
CA GLU A 311 -1.85 18.39 -12.83
C GLU A 311 -0.85 19.14 -11.95
N SER A 312 -1.04 19.11 -10.63
CA SER A 312 -0.23 19.93 -9.71
C SER A 312 1.23 19.48 -9.59
N LEU A 313 1.54 18.21 -9.89
CA LEU A 313 2.88 17.64 -9.79
C LEU A 313 3.45 17.19 -11.14
N ASN A 314 2.71 17.40 -12.24
CA ASN A 314 3.06 16.94 -13.59
C ASN A 314 3.39 15.43 -13.62
N LEU A 315 2.59 14.63 -12.89
CA LEU A 315 2.73 13.17 -12.87
C LEU A 315 2.04 12.56 -14.08
N ALA A 316 2.63 11.53 -14.68
CA ALA A 316 1.98 10.74 -15.74
C ALA A 316 1.47 9.41 -15.18
N ALA A 317 0.47 8.81 -15.83
CA ALA A 317 0.06 7.44 -15.53
C ALA A 317 1.25 6.48 -15.62
N GLY A 318 1.38 5.58 -14.63
CA GLY A 318 2.51 4.67 -14.48
C GLY A 318 3.72 5.24 -13.73
N ASN A 319 3.74 6.54 -13.40
CA ASN A 319 4.71 7.08 -12.45
C ASN A 319 4.46 6.55 -11.03
N ASP A 320 5.44 6.71 -10.15
CA ASP A 320 5.27 6.35 -8.74
C ASP A 320 4.27 7.29 -8.06
N LEU A 321 3.34 6.68 -7.31
CA LEU A 321 2.42 7.36 -6.42
C LEU A 321 2.74 6.91 -5.00
N VAL A 322 3.36 7.82 -4.24
CA VAL A 322 3.93 7.50 -2.93
C VAL A 322 2.98 7.95 -1.82
N MET A 323 2.62 7.03 -0.93
CA MET A 323 1.99 7.32 0.35
C MET A 323 3.03 7.24 1.46
N THR A 324 3.00 8.17 2.42
CA THR A 324 3.80 8.04 3.65
C THR A 324 2.91 8.20 4.88
N TYR A 325 3.29 7.54 5.97
CA TYR A 325 2.66 7.70 7.29
C TYR A 325 3.59 7.18 8.39
N LYS A 326 3.26 7.50 9.64
CA LYS A 326 4.02 7.11 10.83
C LYS A 326 3.29 6.07 11.67
N ALA A 327 4.07 5.19 12.30
CA ALA A 327 3.61 4.28 13.33
C ALA A 327 4.61 4.24 14.49
N THR A 328 4.13 3.90 15.68
CA THR A 328 4.97 3.70 16.87
C THR A 328 5.16 2.21 17.14
N VAL A 329 6.39 1.78 17.40
CA VAL A 329 6.69 0.42 17.87
C VAL A 329 6.29 0.32 19.34
N ASN A 330 5.45 -0.64 19.70
CA ASN A 330 4.92 -0.81 21.05
C ASN A 330 5.43 -2.10 21.73
N GLU A 331 5.09 -2.27 23.01
CA GLU A 331 5.57 -3.38 23.85
C GLU A 331 5.05 -4.78 23.43
N GLU A 332 4.06 -4.86 22.53
CA GLU A 332 3.51 -6.13 22.04
C GLU A 332 4.31 -6.74 20.88
N ALA A 333 5.37 -6.05 20.42
CA ALA A 333 6.15 -6.49 19.26
C ALA A 333 6.69 -7.94 19.42
N PRO A 334 6.41 -8.85 18.47
CA PRO A 334 6.73 -10.26 18.62
C PRO A 334 8.22 -10.56 18.39
N VAL A 335 8.71 -11.66 18.95
CA VAL A 335 10.11 -12.09 18.81
C VAL A 335 10.44 -12.23 17.33
N GLY A 336 11.36 -11.40 16.84
CA GLY A 336 11.73 -11.34 15.43
C GLY A 336 11.34 -10.04 14.73
N GLY A 337 10.63 -9.12 15.38
CA GLY A 337 10.35 -7.78 14.85
C GLY A 337 8.89 -7.47 14.61
N VAL A 338 8.67 -6.34 13.94
CA VAL A 338 7.36 -5.88 13.48
C VAL A 338 7.24 -6.11 11.98
N VAL A 339 6.06 -6.57 11.56
CA VAL A 339 5.71 -6.76 10.15
C VAL A 339 4.61 -5.78 9.79
N ASN A 340 4.64 -5.27 8.56
CA ASN A 340 3.59 -4.40 8.08
C ASN A 340 3.30 -4.69 6.60
N THR A 341 2.04 -4.92 6.26
CA THR A 341 1.62 -5.27 4.90
C THR A 341 0.72 -4.20 4.31
N VAL A 342 0.66 -4.13 2.98
CA VAL A 342 -0.21 -3.19 2.26
C VAL A 342 -0.64 -3.79 0.93
N THR A 343 -1.87 -3.50 0.52
CA THR A 343 -2.37 -3.78 -0.83
C THR A 343 -2.82 -2.50 -1.49
N VAL A 344 -2.85 -2.51 -2.82
CA VAL A 344 -3.43 -1.43 -3.61
C VAL A 344 -4.62 -1.99 -4.38
N ASN A 345 -5.76 -1.34 -4.24
CA ASN A 345 -6.92 -1.58 -5.09
C ASN A 345 -7.01 -0.49 -6.15
N ASN A 346 -7.01 -0.91 -7.42
CA ASN A 346 -7.10 -0.06 -8.59
C ASN A 346 -8.47 -0.25 -9.24
N ASN A 347 -9.45 0.57 -8.84
CA ASN A 347 -10.83 0.53 -9.32
C ASN A 347 -11.48 -0.87 -9.26
N GLY A 348 -11.26 -1.54 -8.13
CA GLY A 348 -11.74 -2.87 -7.79
C GLY A 348 -10.77 -4.01 -8.13
N ALA A 349 -9.68 -3.77 -8.86
CA ALA A 349 -8.62 -4.75 -9.08
C ALA A 349 -7.55 -4.64 -7.97
N ALA A 350 -7.46 -5.65 -7.10
CA ALA A 350 -6.50 -5.66 -5.99
C ALA A 350 -5.13 -6.22 -6.40
N SER A 351 -4.05 -5.60 -5.94
CA SER A 351 -2.68 -6.15 -6.02
C SER A 351 -2.51 -7.33 -5.06
N GLU A 352 -1.45 -8.11 -5.30
CA GLU A 352 -0.81 -8.88 -4.23
C GLU A 352 -0.23 -7.94 -3.14
N GLU A 353 0.11 -8.50 -1.98
CA GLU A 353 0.65 -7.73 -0.86
C GLU A 353 2.07 -7.18 -1.13
N GLY A 354 2.33 -5.98 -0.64
CA GLY A 354 3.66 -5.47 -0.34
C GLY A 354 3.93 -5.62 1.16
N THR A 355 5.13 -6.06 1.54
CA THR A 355 5.48 -6.34 2.94
C THR A 355 6.81 -5.70 3.30
N VAL A 356 6.89 -5.14 4.50
CA VAL A 356 8.14 -4.74 5.13
C VAL A 356 8.26 -5.37 6.51
N ILE A 357 9.47 -5.74 6.90
CA ILE A 357 9.79 -6.33 8.20
C ILE A 357 10.93 -5.50 8.80
N SER A 358 10.76 -5.06 10.04
CA SER A 358 11.84 -4.51 10.85
C SER A 358 12.03 -5.34 12.09
N HIS A 359 13.28 -5.68 12.38
CA HIS A 359 13.63 -6.61 13.44
C HIS A 359 13.91 -5.88 14.76
N TYR A 360 14.16 -6.63 15.83
CA TYR A 360 14.76 -6.06 17.03
C TYR A 360 15.68 -7.07 17.71
N ASN A 361 16.66 -6.55 18.45
CA ASN A 361 17.59 -7.32 19.24
C ASN A 361 17.09 -7.53 20.67
N SER A 362 17.67 -8.52 21.32
CA SER A 362 17.56 -8.73 22.76
C SER A 362 18.88 -9.26 23.30
N PHE A 363 19.15 -9.00 24.57
CA PHE A 363 20.24 -9.65 25.28
C PHE A 363 19.88 -9.85 26.74
N SER A 364 20.63 -10.73 27.40
CA SER A 364 20.51 -10.95 28.83
C SER A 364 21.88 -11.21 29.44
N PHE A 365 22.01 -10.91 30.72
CA PHE A 365 23.20 -11.16 31.50
C PHE A 365 22.82 -11.61 32.92
N ASN A 366 23.76 -12.26 33.59
CA ASN A 366 23.56 -12.80 34.92
C ASN A 366 23.96 -11.79 35.98
N LYS A 367 23.17 -11.71 37.04
CA LYS A 367 23.42 -10.94 38.23
C LYS A 367 23.64 -11.88 39.40
N LYS A 368 24.84 -11.83 39.97
CA LYS A 368 25.27 -12.76 40.99
C LYS A 368 25.87 -12.09 42.22
N TRP A 369 25.94 -12.88 43.29
CA TRP A 369 26.79 -12.64 44.45
C TRP A 369 28.20 -13.19 44.18
N ALA A 370 29.17 -12.75 44.98
CA ALA A 370 30.55 -13.23 44.89
C ALA A 370 30.76 -14.73 45.22
N ASP A 371 29.74 -15.40 45.76
CA ASP A 371 29.70 -16.87 45.96
C ASP A 371 29.02 -17.61 44.80
N ASP A 372 28.83 -16.92 43.66
CA ASP A 372 28.24 -17.41 42.41
C ASP A 372 26.72 -17.70 42.47
N THR A 373 26.06 -17.37 43.59
CA THR A 373 24.59 -17.49 43.71
C THR A 373 23.86 -16.31 43.05
N ALA A 374 22.61 -16.53 42.62
CA ALA A 374 21.77 -15.51 41.99
C ALA A 374 21.50 -14.32 42.93
N ALA A 375 21.62 -13.09 42.40
CA ALA A 375 21.33 -11.86 43.11
C ALA A 375 20.14 -11.14 42.47
N ALA A 376 18.96 -11.27 43.09
CA ALA A 376 17.71 -10.66 42.65
C ALA A 376 17.52 -9.23 43.18
N GLY A 377 16.72 -8.44 42.47
CA GLY A 377 16.28 -7.11 42.90
C GLY A 377 17.26 -5.96 42.66
N ALA A 378 18.41 -6.22 42.03
CA ALA A 378 19.29 -5.17 41.51
C ALA A 378 18.68 -4.55 40.24
N LYS A 379 18.77 -3.21 40.12
CA LYS A 379 18.22 -2.44 38.99
C LYS A 379 19.32 -1.91 38.08
N PHE A 380 19.03 -1.94 36.79
CA PHE A 380 19.93 -1.55 35.73
C PHE A 380 19.27 -0.50 34.84
N GLN A 381 20.09 0.42 34.36
CA GLN A 381 19.74 1.34 33.28
C GLN A 381 20.60 1.00 32.06
N LEU A 382 19.95 0.79 30.93
CA LEU A 382 20.57 0.74 29.62
C LEU A 382 20.44 2.12 28.99
N THR A 383 21.51 2.66 28.43
CA THR A 383 21.56 3.96 27.76
C THR A 383 22.10 3.78 26.35
N ASP A 384 21.39 4.31 25.35
CA ASP A 384 21.82 4.30 23.95
C ASP A 384 22.80 5.46 23.63
N LYS A 385 23.28 5.52 22.39
CA LYS A 385 24.17 6.60 21.92
C LYS A 385 23.52 7.99 21.92
N ASN A 386 22.20 8.07 21.92
CA ASN A 386 21.41 9.31 21.88
C ASN A 386 21.02 9.79 23.29
N GLY A 387 21.28 8.99 24.33
CA GLY A 387 20.92 9.26 25.72
C GLY A 387 19.53 8.75 26.12
N ASN A 388 18.83 7.99 25.28
CA ASN A 388 17.59 7.32 25.66
C ASN A 388 17.88 6.18 26.63
N THR A 389 16.97 5.93 27.57
CA THR A 389 17.19 4.96 28.64
C THR A 389 16.06 3.95 28.80
N LEU A 390 16.42 2.69 29.01
CA LEU A 390 15.52 1.62 29.45
C LEU A 390 15.98 1.10 30.81
N THR A 391 15.06 0.53 31.60
CA THR A 391 15.40 -0.06 32.89
C THR A 391 14.98 -1.51 32.96
N ALA A 392 15.80 -2.33 33.61
CA ALA A 392 15.48 -3.73 33.91
C ALA A 392 15.89 -4.07 35.34
N GLU A 393 15.23 -5.07 35.92
CA GLU A 393 15.53 -5.58 37.25
C GLU A 393 15.94 -7.06 37.16
N SER A 394 16.90 -7.46 37.99
CA SER A 394 17.30 -8.87 38.11
C SER A 394 16.18 -9.69 38.75
N ASN A 395 15.73 -10.72 38.05
CA ASN A 395 14.67 -11.61 38.52
C ASN A 395 15.18 -12.57 39.62
N ALA A 396 14.32 -13.50 40.06
CA ALA A 396 14.65 -14.47 41.12
C ALA A 396 15.85 -15.37 40.79
N ASP A 397 16.10 -15.63 39.51
CA ASP A 397 17.24 -16.41 39.00
C ASP A 397 18.48 -15.54 38.76
N GLY A 398 18.39 -14.24 39.07
CA GLY A 398 19.45 -13.26 38.83
C GLY A 398 19.57 -12.87 37.36
N VAL A 399 18.61 -13.18 36.49
CA VAL A 399 18.70 -12.81 35.08
C VAL A 399 18.16 -11.39 34.88
N VAL A 400 18.90 -10.58 34.12
CA VAL A 400 18.48 -9.26 33.64
C VAL A 400 18.36 -9.33 32.13
N SER A 401 17.23 -8.88 31.58
CA SER A 401 16.93 -8.93 30.14
C SER A 401 16.53 -7.56 29.61
N PHE A 402 17.07 -7.21 28.45
CA PHE A 402 16.60 -6.09 27.64
C PHE A 402 16.17 -6.62 26.27
N THR A 403 15.01 -6.16 25.79
CA THR A 403 14.37 -6.59 24.53
C THR A 403 13.93 -5.36 23.74
N GLY A 404 13.70 -5.54 22.44
CA GLY A 404 13.20 -4.46 21.60
C GLY A 404 14.24 -3.35 21.43
N LEU A 405 15.46 -3.73 21.04
CA LEU A 405 16.58 -2.83 20.84
C LEU A 405 16.99 -2.80 19.36
N GLU A 406 17.26 -1.63 18.82
CA GLU A 406 17.92 -1.51 17.52
C GLU A 406 19.37 -2.02 17.54
N ASP A 407 19.99 -2.06 16.36
CA ASP A 407 21.41 -2.29 16.17
C ASP A 407 22.19 -1.09 16.73
N GLY A 408 23.19 -1.37 17.56
CA GLY A 408 23.91 -0.30 18.22
C GLY A 408 24.81 -0.76 19.34
N THR A 409 25.47 0.22 19.95
CA THR A 409 26.23 0.01 21.19
C THR A 409 25.54 0.75 22.32
N TYR A 410 25.32 0.04 23.42
CA TYR A 410 24.63 0.52 24.60
C TYR A 410 25.55 0.45 25.80
N THR A 411 25.37 1.38 26.74
CA THR A 411 26.01 1.33 28.06
C THR A 411 24.99 0.90 29.09
N VAL A 412 25.27 -0.19 29.80
CA VAL A 412 24.46 -0.67 30.92
C VAL A 412 25.13 -0.27 32.22
N THR A 413 24.37 0.32 33.14
CA THR A 413 24.85 0.77 34.45
C THR A 413 23.95 0.24 35.54
N GLU A 414 24.54 -0.36 36.58
CA GLU A 414 23.80 -0.72 37.79
C GLU A 414 23.42 0.56 38.55
N THR A 415 22.12 0.81 38.70
CA THR A 415 21.59 2.01 39.38
C THR A 415 21.21 1.74 40.83
N GLN A 416 20.91 0.48 41.15
CA GLN A 416 20.62 0.02 42.50
C GLN A 416 21.15 -1.40 42.68
N VAL A 417 22.02 -1.62 43.66
CA VAL A 417 22.53 -2.94 44.02
C VAL A 417 21.44 -3.80 44.69
N ALA A 418 21.63 -5.13 44.69
CA ALA A 418 20.74 -6.05 45.37
C ALA A 418 20.70 -5.81 46.89
N THR A 419 19.56 -6.10 47.52
CA THR A 419 19.41 -5.93 48.97
C THR A 419 20.46 -6.75 49.73
N GLY A 420 21.22 -6.10 50.62
CA GLY A 420 22.30 -6.72 51.40
C GLY A 420 23.69 -6.64 50.76
N ALA A 421 23.82 -6.04 49.58
CA ALA A 421 25.11 -5.70 48.97
C ALA A 421 25.71 -4.43 49.58
N GLN A 422 27.03 -4.28 49.44
CA GLN A 422 27.70 -2.98 49.49
C GLN A 422 27.37 -2.20 48.22
N ASP A 423 27.35 -0.86 48.32
CA ASP A 423 27.02 0.03 47.20
C ASP A 423 28.20 0.21 46.23
N PHE A 424 28.72 -0.89 45.70
CA PHE A 424 29.63 -0.92 44.58
C PHE A 424 28.84 -1.29 43.33
N ARG A 425 28.90 -0.41 42.32
CA ARG A 425 28.11 -0.52 41.09
C ARG A 425 29.03 -0.72 39.91
N GLY A 426 28.61 -1.60 39.00
CA GLY A 426 29.32 -1.87 37.76
C GLY A 426 28.66 -1.21 36.55
N SER A 427 29.42 -1.16 35.46
CA SER A 427 28.95 -0.71 34.15
C SER A 427 29.62 -1.52 33.05
N PHE A 428 28.98 -1.68 31.91
CA PHE A 428 29.57 -2.33 30.75
C PHE A 428 28.93 -1.83 29.45
N ASN A 429 29.60 -2.08 28.34
CA ASN A 429 29.04 -1.88 27.01
C ASN A 429 28.58 -3.20 26.41
N VAL A 430 27.50 -3.15 25.63
CA VAL A 430 27.06 -4.24 24.77
C VAL A 430 26.82 -3.71 23.36
N THR A 431 27.38 -4.39 22.37
CA THR A 431 27.12 -4.12 20.96
C THR A 431 26.20 -5.19 20.40
N LEU A 432 25.12 -4.76 19.76
CA LEU A 432 24.10 -5.58 19.14
C LEU A 432 24.13 -5.37 17.62
N GLU A 433 24.04 -6.49 16.91
CA GLU A 433 23.84 -6.54 15.47
C GLU A 433 22.89 -7.69 15.20
N TYR A 434 21.82 -7.43 14.45
CA TYR A 434 20.77 -8.40 14.23
C TYR A 434 21.29 -9.70 13.63
N GLY A 435 20.81 -10.83 14.17
CA GLY A 435 21.25 -12.16 13.79
C GLY A 435 22.64 -12.56 14.32
N LYS A 436 23.32 -11.71 15.11
CA LYS A 436 24.59 -12.03 15.77
C LYS A 436 24.43 -12.13 17.28
N LYS A 437 25.41 -12.78 17.93
CA LYS A 437 25.47 -12.83 19.39
C LYS A 437 25.87 -11.45 19.94
N PRO A 438 25.28 -10.99 21.05
CA PRO A 438 25.71 -9.78 21.74
C PRO A 438 27.21 -9.81 22.07
N VAL A 439 27.90 -8.69 21.83
CA VAL A 439 29.31 -8.54 22.17
C VAL A 439 29.43 -7.64 23.40
N PHE A 440 29.87 -8.22 24.50
CA PHE A 440 30.05 -7.50 25.76
C PHE A 440 31.48 -6.96 25.90
N ALA A 441 31.62 -5.77 26.46
CA ALA A 441 32.90 -5.13 26.73
C ALA A 441 32.89 -4.40 28.07
N ALA A 442 33.97 -4.56 28.84
CA ALA A 442 34.20 -3.77 30.04
C ALA A 442 34.43 -2.30 29.68
N VAL A 443 34.08 -1.39 30.59
CA VAL A 443 34.24 0.06 30.42
C VAL A 443 35.03 0.64 31.58
N ALA A 444 35.73 1.75 31.33
CA ALA A 444 36.50 2.44 32.37
C ALA A 444 35.62 2.96 33.54
N ALA A 445 34.31 3.13 33.31
CA ALA A 445 33.37 3.50 34.37
C ALA A 445 33.17 2.39 35.41
N ASP A 446 33.47 1.13 35.10
CA ASP A 446 33.45 0.02 36.05
C ASP A 446 34.70 0.04 36.94
N THR A 447 34.70 0.95 37.91
CA THR A 447 35.85 1.19 38.80
C THR A 447 36.22 -0.06 39.61
N TRP A 448 35.27 -0.96 39.81
CA TRP A 448 35.39 -2.13 40.68
C TRP A 448 35.51 -3.44 39.90
N ASP A 449 35.55 -3.37 38.55
CA ASP A 449 35.65 -4.51 37.64
C ASP A 449 34.59 -5.59 37.90
N LEU A 450 33.37 -5.17 38.24
CA LEU A 450 32.30 -6.07 38.69
C LEU A 450 31.66 -6.88 37.55
N PHE A 451 31.89 -6.48 36.30
CA PHE A 451 31.36 -7.16 35.13
C PHE A 451 32.40 -8.04 34.44
N ASP A 452 32.07 -9.32 34.26
CA ASP A 452 32.83 -10.26 33.42
C ASP A 452 32.18 -10.40 32.03
N PRO A 453 32.81 -9.88 30.96
CA PRO A 453 32.29 -9.99 29.60
C PRO A 453 32.28 -11.42 29.05
N ALA A 454 33.14 -12.31 29.53
CA ALA A 454 33.25 -13.67 29.01
C ALA A 454 32.05 -14.53 29.41
N THR A 455 31.52 -14.30 30.61
CA THR A 455 30.35 -15.01 31.14
C THR A 455 29.07 -14.17 31.14
N ALA A 456 29.16 -12.90 30.72
CA ALA A 456 28.10 -11.90 30.84
C ALA A 456 27.54 -11.87 32.27
N THR A 457 28.40 -11.65 33.26
CA THR A 457 28.04 -11.69 34.68
C THR A 457 28.39 -10.38 35.37
N MET A 458 27.41 -9.75 36.03
CA MET A 458 27.58 -8.64 36.94
C MET A 458 27.57 -9.13 38.40
N THR A 459 28.54 -8.71 39.21
CA THR A 459 28.71 -9.20 40.59
C THR A 459 28.40 -8.11 41.62
N ASN A 460 27.59 -8.43 42.65
CA ASN A 460 27.58 -7.64 43.89
C ASN A 460 28.32 -8.39 45.00
N VAL A 461 28.90 -7.61 45.91
CA VAL A 461 29.62 -8.10 47.09
C VAL A 461 28.91 -7.66 48.37
N LYS A 462 28.99 -8.47 49.43
CA LYS A 462 28.46 -8.16 50.76
C LYS A 462 29.45 -7.36 51.62
N SER A 463 30.74 -7.39 51.28
CA SER A 463 31.81 -6.67 51.98
C SER A 463 32.99 -6.32 51.06
N ILE A 464 33.80 -5.33 51.46
CA ILE A 464 35.01 -4.94 50.74
C ILE A 464 36.03 -6.08 50.59
N THR A 465 36.02 -7.05 51.52
CA THR A 465 36.89 -8.23 51.50
C THR A 465 36.54 -9.24 50.42
N GLN A 466 35.40 -9.06 49.74
CA GLN A 466 34.97 -9.91 48.62
C GLN A 466 35.31 -9.28 47.25
N LEU A 467 35.73 -8.02 47.18
CA LEU A 467 36.23 -7.43 45.91
C LEU A 467 37.36 -8.24 45.26
N PRO A 468 38.25 -8.91 46.02
CA PRO A 468 39.20 -9.88 45.45
C PRO A 468 38.61 -10.98 44.57
N LEU A 469 37.33 -11.30 44.74
CA LEU A 469 36.62 -12.33 43.98
C LEU A 469 36.06 -11.78 42.67
N THR A 470 36.06 -10.45 42.47
CA THR A 470 35.42 -9.76 41.34
C THR A 470 36.44 -9.27 40.30
N GLY A 471 37.52 -10.02 40.02
CA GLY A 471 38.45 -9.68 38.92
C GLY A 471 39.61 -8.74 39.30
N ALA A 472 40.03 -7.88 38.37
CA ALA A 472 41.28 -7.11 38.41
C ALA A 472 41.35 -6.13 39.60
N ALA A 473 40.26 -5.43 39.93
CA ALA A 473 40.18 -4.54 41.09
C ALA A 473 40.44 -5.31 42.41
N GLY A 474 40.05 -6.57 42.44
CA GLY A 474 40.29 -7.48 43.53
C GLY A 474 41.77 -7.80 43.80
N THR A 475 42.55 -7.96 42.73
CA THR A 475 44.00 -8.19 42.83
C THR A 475 44.76 -6.95 43.31
N ALA A 476 44.24 -5.75 43.02
CA ALA A 476 44.81 -4.48 43.49
C ALA A 476 44.75 -4.37 45.02
N LEU A 477 43.63 -4.76 45.64
CA LEU A 477 43.51 -4.76 47.10
C LEU A 477 44.52 -5.70 47.76
N PHE A 478 44.66 -6.93 47.23
CA PHE A 478 45.64 -7.88 47.77
C PHE A 478 47.08 -7.44 47.53
N THR A 479 47.40 -6.79 46.40
CA THR A 479 48.75 -6.25 46.18
C THR A 479 49.06 -5.10 47.13
N VAL A 480 48.12 -4.19 47.39
CA VAL A 480 48.30 -3.12 48.39
C VAL A 480 48.49 -3.71 49.78
N ILE A 481 47.67 -4.69 50.18
CA ILE A 481 47.82 -5.37 51.48
C ILE A 481 49.17 -6.10 51.56
N ALA A 482 49.57 -6.81 50.51
CA ALA A 482 50.87 -7.49 50.46
C ALA A 482 52.04 -6.50 50.60
N LEU A 483 51.98 -5.35 49.92
CA LEU A 483 52.98 -4.29 50.05
C LEU A 483 53.03 -3.70 51.46
N LEU A 484 51.87 -3.50 52.11
CA LEU A 484 51.79 -3.05 53.50
C LEU A 484 52.42 -4.07 54.46
N VAL A 485 52.16 -5.36 54.27
CA VAL A 485 52.73 -6.44 55.09
C VAL A 485 54.25 -6.51 54.91
N VAL A 486 54.75 -6.45 53.67
CA VAL A 486 56.19 -6.43 53.39
C VAL A 486 56.86 -5.19 53.99
N GLY A 487 56.23 -4.02 53.89
CA GLY A 487 56.71 -2.78 54.51
C GLY A 487 56.79 -2.87 56.03
N ALA A 488 55.77 -3.41 56.68
CA ALA A 488 55.75 -3.63 58.13
C ALA A 488 56.83 -4.63 58.57
N ALA A 489 57.00 -5.74 57.84
CA ALA A 489 58.05 -6.72 58.09
C ALA A 489 59.45 -6.10 57.97
N ALA A 490 59.68 -5.26 56.96
CA ALA A 490 60.94 -4.53 56.80
C ALA A 490 61.21 -3.55 57.95
N MET A 491 60.20 -2.82 58.45
CA MET A 491 60.33 -1.96 59.63
C MET A 491 60.66 -2.75 60.90
N VAL A 492 59.95 -3.86 61.15
CA VAL A 492 60.20 -4.72 62.31
C VAL A 492 61.61 -5.30 62.24
N TYR A 493 62.04 -5.77 61.06
CA TYR A 493 63.38 -6.27 60.83
C TYR A 493 64.45 -5.21 61.12
N ALA A 494 64.30 -4.00 60.57
CA ALA A 494 65.22 -2.90 60.81
C ALA A 494 65.28 -2.49 62.29
N LYS A 495 64.14 -2.46 62.98
CA LYS A 495 64.06 -2.17 64.42
C LYS A 495 64.73 -3.27 65.25
N SER A 496 64.49 -4.55 64.92
CA SER A 496 65.11 -5.69 65.61
C SER A 496 66.64 -5.65 65.54
N ARG A 497 67.21 -5.31 64.37
CA ARG A 497 68.67 -5.13 64.21
C ARG A 497 69.21 -3.96 65.03
N LYS A 498 68.48 -2.84 65.13
CA LYS A 498 68.88 -1.71 66.00
C LYS A 498 68.84 -2.08 67.48
N THR A 499 67.81 -2.78 67.94
CA THR A 499 67.70 -3.24 69.32
C THR A 499 68.76 -4.29 69.65
N ALA A 500 69.05 -5.23 68.75
CA ALA A 500 70.12 -6.21 68.93
C ALA A 500 71.50 -5.54 69.05
N LYS A 501 71.78 -4.53 68.22
CA LYS A 501 73.00 -3.72 68.36
C LYS A 501 73.06 -2.94 69.68
N ALA A 502 71.92 -2.43 70.16
CA ALA A 502 71.84 -1.71 71.43
C ALA A 502 71.94 -2.62 72.67
N MET A 503 71.72 -3.93 72.55
CA MET A 503 71.92 -4.91 73.64
C MET A 503 73.31 -5.56 73.62
N MET A 504 74.10 -5.36 72.56
CA MET A 504 75.49 -5.85 72.44
C MET A 504 76.53 -4.75 72.71
N ALA A 505 76.09 -3.52 72.96
CA ALA A 505 76.88 -2.40 73.45
C ALA A 505 76.54 -2.17 74.93
#